data_AF-A0A2D0I984-F1
#
_entry.id   AF-A0A2D0I984-F1
#
_cell.length_a   1.000
_cell.length_b   1.000
_cell.length_c   1.000
_cell.angle_alpha   90.00
_cell.angle_beta   90.00
_cell.angle_gamma   90.00
#
_symmetry.space_group_name_H-M   'P 1'
#
loop_
_entity.id
_entity.type
_entity.pdbx_description
1 polymer ?
#
loop_
_entity_poly.entity_id
_entity_poly.type
_entity_poly.pdbx_seq_one_letter_code
_entity_poly.pdbx_strand_id
1 'polypeptide(L)'
;MLLLLPMDGDDTQESELTGILSASYWATVEIEEGRVIEINFYQCRSEIETLCDAVIVTNNYEPVMEFLDQQMMVLVAHFQKTIDDIVEAYLFRELHDLSL
;
A
#
# COMPACT_ATOMS: atom_id res chain seq x y z
N MET A 1 5.31 0.61 11.52
CA MET A 1 4.82 1.41 10.38
C MET A 1 3.84 0.55 9.62
N LEU A 2 2.66 1.07 9.32
CA LEU A 2 1.57 0.35 8.69
C LEU A 2 1.35 0.88 7.28
N LEU A 3 1.66 0.06 6.28
CA LEU A 3 1.42 0.36 4.86
C LEU A 3 0.02 -0.11 4.46
N LEU A 4 -0.61 0.62 3.56
CA LEU A 4 -1.88 0.27 2.92
C LEU A 4 -1.66 0.03 1.42
N LEU A 5 -2.10 -1.12 0.92
CA LEU A 5 -1.93 -1.54 -0.47
C LEU A 5 -3.29 -1.86 -1.11
N PRO A 6 -3.68 -1.20 -2.22
CA PRO A 6 -4.74 -1.69 -3.09
C PRO A 6 -4.27 -2.93 -3.88
N MET A 7 -4.93 -4.08 -3.69
CA MET A 7 -4.53 -5.36 -4.26
C MET A 7 -5.59 -5.95 -5.19
N ASP A 8 -5.17 -6.74 -6.18
CA ASP A 8 -6.08 -7.48 -7.05
C ASP A 8 -6.60 -8.81 -6.45
N GLY A 9 -6.00 -9.28 -5.35
CA GLY A 9 -6.33 -10.50 -4.63
C GLY A 9 -5.90 -10.47 -3.14
N ASP A 10 -6.12 -11.59 -2.44
CA ASP A 10 -5.80 -11.80 -1.02
C ASP A 10 -4.72 -12.86 -0.76
N ASP A 11 -4.07 -13.36 -1.82
CA ASP A 11 -2.93 -14.26 -1.72
C ASP A 11 -1.63 -13.45 -1.57
N THR A 12 -0.90 -13.66 -0.48
CA THR A 12 0.34 -12.93 -0.19
C THR A 12 1.46 -13.15 -1.22
N GLN A 13 1.49 -14.30 -1.89
CA GLN A 13 2.55 -14.67 -2.85
C GLN A 13 2.20 -14.27 -4.28
N GLU A 14 0.92 -14.36 -4.64
CA GLU A 14 0.48 -14.22 -6.04
C GLU A 14 -0.22 -12.89 -6.34
N SER A 15 -0.77 -12.20 -5.34
CA SER A 15 -1.53 -10.96 -5.59
C SER A 15 -0.60 -9.78 -5.88
N GLU A 16 -1.03 -8.93 -6.81
CA GLU A 16 -0.29 -7.74 -7.24
C GLU A 16 -0.99 -6.46 -6.78
N LEU A 17 -0.18 -5.43 -6.55
CA LEU A 17 -0.61 -4.05 -6.40
C LEU A 17 -1.35 -3.59 -7.65
N THR A 18 -2.52 -2.99 -7.44
CA THR A 18 -3.37 -2.47 -8.50
C THR A 18 -3.77 -1.03 -8.21
N GLY A 19 -4.50 -0.40 -9.14
CA GLY A 19 -5.02 0.94 -8.93
C GLY A 19 -6.11 0.98 -7.87
N ILE A 20 -6.29 2.10 -7.19
CA ILE A 20 -7.24 2.28 -6.08
C ILE A 20 -8.68 1.92 -6.50
N LEU A 21 -9.08 2.33 -7.71
CA LEU A 21 -10.42 2.06 -8.24
C LEU A 21 -10.59 0.62 -8.77
N SER A 22 -9.49 -0.11 -8.92
CA SER A 22 -9.45 -1.49 -9.42
C SER A 22 -9.21 -2.50 -8.30
N ALA A 23 -9.02 -2.05 -7.06
CA ALA A 23 -8.74 -2.89 -5.91
C ALA A 23 -9.91 -3.84 -5.63
N SER A 24 -9.61 -5.14 -5.62
CA SER A 24 -10.54 -6.17 -5.14
C SER A 24 -10.38 -6.39 -3.64
N TYR A 25 -9.18 -6.15 -3.13
CA TYR A 25 -8.80 -6.26 -1.73
C TYR A 25 -7.92 -5.09 -1.32
N TRP A 26 -7.85 -4.86 -0.01
CA TRP A 26 -6.93 -3.94 0.62
C TRP A 26 -6.04 -4.73 1.56
N ALA A 27 -4.73 -4.63 1.41
CA ALA A 27 -3.79 -5.23 2.34
C ALA A 27 -3.23 -4.17 3.28
N THR A 28 -3.12 -4.50 4.56
CA THR A 28 -2.29 -3.75 5.50
C THR A 28 -1.02 -4.53 5.80
N VAL A 29 0.14 -3.88 5.70
CA VAL A 29 1.43 -4.51 5.98
C VAL A 29 2.10 -3.78 7.13
N GLU A 30 2.23 -4.46 8.26
CA GLU A 30 2.89 -3.93 9.44
C GLU A 30 4.39 -4.24 9.41
N ILE A 31 5.21 -3.20 9.51
CA ILE A 31 6.66 -3.27 9.51
C ILE A 31 7.21 -2.70 10.81
N GLU A 32 7.94 -3.50 11.57
CA GLU A 32 8.67 -3.10 12.78
C GLU A 32 10.13 -3.52 12.69
N GLU A 33 11.05 -2.64 13.14
CA GLU A 33 12.50 -2.88 13.13
C GLU A 33 13.03 -3.42 11.77
N GLY A 34 12.43 -2.96 10.67
CA GLY A 34 12.80 -3.35 9.31
C GLY A 34 12.31 -4.73 8.87
N ARG A 35 11.31 -5.31 9.54
CA ARG A 35 10.74 -6.63 9.23
C ARG A 35 9.23 -6.57 9.17
N VAL A 36 8.64 -7.36 8.28
CA VAL A 36 7.18 -7.58 8.25
C VAL A 36 6.77 -8.37 9.47
N ILE A 37 5.81 -7.84 10.24
CA ILE A 37 5.26 -8.48 11.43
C ILE A 37 3.92 -9.12 11.12
N GLU A 38 3.06 -8.42 10.37
CA GLU A 38 1.73 -8.89 10.03
C GLU A 38 1.29 -8.39 8.65
N ILE A 39 0.54 -9.22 7.94
CA ILE A 39 -0.18 -8.87 6.71
C ILE A 39 -1.63 -9.29 6.89
N ASN A 40 -2.55 -8.35 6.73
CA ASN A 40 -3.99 -8.62 6.75
C ASN A 40 -4.61 -8.17 5.44
N PHE A 41 -5.64 -8.89 4.99
CA PHE A 41 -6.41 -8.56 3.80
C PHE A 41 -7.86 -8.27 4.17
N TYR A 42 -8.43 -7.27 3.50
CA TYR A 42 -9.78 -6.77 3.72
C TYR A 42 -10.48 -6.61 2.38
N GLN A 43 -11.75 -6.98 2.30
CA GLN A 43 -12.54 -6.77 1.08
C GLN A 43 -12.93 -5.30 0.93
N CYS A 44 -13.16 -4.62 2.06
CA CYS A 44 -13.58 -3.23 2.07
C CYS A 44 -12.59 -2.37 2.86
N ARG A 45 -12.17 -1.22 2.28
CA ARG A 45 -11.30 -0.25 2.96
C ARG A 45 -11.84 0.22 4.32
N SER A 46 -13.17 0.25 4.48
CA SER A 46 -13.85 0.63 5.71
C SER A 46 -13.70 -0.37 6.87
N GLU A 47 -13.24 -1.60 6.59
CA GLU A 47 -12.97 -2.61 7.63
C GLU A 47 -11.65 -2.33 8.37
N ILE A 48 -10.79 -1.47 7.80
CA ILE A 48 -9.52 -1.08 8.40
C ILE A 48 -9.76 0.11 9.33
N GLU A 49 -9.92 -0.19 10.62
CA GLU A 49 -10.11 0.81 11.68
C GLU A 49 -8.79 1.46 12.12
N THR A 50 -7.66 0.79 11.89
CA THR A 50 -6.33 1.28 12.26
C THR A 50 -5.86 2.36 11.30
N LEU A 51 -5.28 3.44 11.85
CA LEU A 51 -4.66 4.49 11.05
C LEU A 51 -3.41 3.93 10.36
N CYS A 52 -3.41 3.96 9.03
CA CYS A 52 -2.25 3.60 8.22
C CYS A 52 -1.32 4.80 8.08
N ASP A 53 -0.01 4.56 8.07
CA ASP A 53 1.01 5.60 7.95
C ASP A 53 1.20 6.04 6.49
N ALA A 54 1.10 5.08 5.56
CA ALA A 54 1.29 5.33 4.14
C ALA A 54 0.34 4.48 3.28
N VAL A 55 -0.12 5.03 2.16
CA VAL A 55 -0.73 4.28 1.06
C VAL A 55 0.27 4.17 -0.09
N ILE A 56 0.39 2.97 -0.66
CA ILE A 56 1.24 2.72 -1.83
C ILE A 56 0.36 2.69 -3.06
N VAL A 57 0.73 3.46 -4.09
CA VAL A 57 -0.05 3.62 -5.31
C VAL A 57 0.79 3.33 -6.55
N THR A 58 0.15 2.89 -7.63
CA THR A 58 0.88 2.43 -8.83
C THR A 58 1.46 3.59 -9.66
N ASN A 59 0.89 4.79 -9.55
CA ASN A 59 1.30 5.95 -10.35
C ASN A 59 0.79 7.28 -9.76
N ASN A 60 1.23 8.41 -10.32
CA ASN A 60 0.89 9.76 -9.86
C ASN A 60 -0.56 10.21 -10.18
N TYR A 61 -1.34 9.44 -10.95
CA TYR A 61 -2.69 9.80 -11.39
C TYR A 61 -3.78 9.09 -10.58
N GLU A 62 -3.40 8.37 -9.53
CA GLU A 62 -4.33 7.66 -8.64
C GLU A 62 -5.18 8.65 -7.83
N PRO A 63 -6.44 8.31 -7.49
CA PRO A 63 -7.36 9.19 -6.77
C PRO A 63 -7.02 9.24 -5.27
N VAL A 64 -5.93 9.91 -4.94
CA VAL A 64 -5.30 9.85 -3.60
C VAL A 64 -5.77 10.91 -2.62
N MET A 65 -6.73 11.77 -3.01
CA MET A 65 -7.10 12.95 -2.21
C MET A 65 -7.60 12.58 -0.81
N GLU A 66 -8.34 11.49 -0.67
CA GLU A 66 -8.81 10.99 0.64
C GLU A 66 -7.65 10.70 1.62
N PHE A 67 -6.56 10.12 1.11
CA PHE A 67 -5.40 9.77 1.95
C PHE A 67 -4.60 11.01 2.34
N LEU A 68 -4.48 11.97 1.42
CA LEU A 68 -3.86 13.27 1.72
C LEU A 68 -4.66 14.04 2.79
N ASP A 69 -5.99 14.04 2.70
CA ASP A 69 -6.88 14.67 3.69
C ASP A 69 -6.75 14.01 5.08
N GLN A 70 -6.46 12.71 5.12
CA GLN A 70 -6.17 11.94 6.34
C GLN A 70 -4.71 12.10 6.83
N GLN A 71 -3.90 12.95 6.21
CA GLN A 71 -2.47 13.15 6.51
C GLN A 71 -1.62 11.89 6.34
N MET A 72 -2.08 10.94 5.52
CA MET A 72 -1.35 9.73 5.19
C MET A 72 -0.31 10.03 4.12
N MET A 73 0.87 9.42 4.24
CA MET A 73 1.89 9.51 3.20
C MET A 73 1.41 8.79 1.94
N VAL A 74 1.65 9.37 0.77
CA VAL A 74 1.35 8.73 -0.52
C VAL A 74 2.65 8.43 -1.22
N LEU A 75 2.95 7.14 -1.35
CA LEU A 75 4.17 6.63 -1.98
C LEU A 75 3.83 5.94 -3.29
N VAL A 76 4.66 6.16 -4.31
CA VAL A 76 4.44 5.67 -5.67
C VAL A 76 5.39 4.51 -5.97
N ALA A 77 4.81 3.34 -6.26
CA ALA A 77 5.49 2.15 -6.73
C ALA A 77 5.41 2.06 -8.26
N HIS A 78 6.46 2.49 -8.96
CA HIS A 78 6.46 2.53 -10.43
C HIS A 78 6.60 1.14 -11.07
N PHE A 79 7.26 0.20 -10.39
CA PHE A 79 7.61 -1.11 -10.94
C PHE A 79 7.31 -2.26 -10.00
N GLN A 80 7.27 -2.00 -8.68
CA GLN A 80 7.00 -3.00 -7.66
C GLN A 80 5.53 -3.38 -7.69
N LYS A 81 5.27 -4.69 -7.66
CA LYS A 81 3.92 -5.22 -7.76
C LYS A 81 3.57 -6.13 -6.61
N THR A 82 4.46 -7.06 -6.27
CA THR A 82 4.20 -8.00 -5.17
C THR A 82 4.41 -7.31 -3.83
N ILE A 83 3.81 -7.85 -2.77
CA ILE A 83 4.00 -7.30 -1.41
C ILE A 83 5.48 -7.32 -1.04
N ASP A 84 6.21 -8.38 -1.37
CA ASP A 84 7.65 -8.50 -1.10
C ASP A 84 8.45 -7.39 -1.81
N ASP A 85 8.20 -7.15 -3.10
CA ASP A 85 8.89 -6.08 -3.85
C ASP A 85 8.60 -4.69 -3.25
N ILE A 86 7.35 -4.45 -2.82
CA ILE A 86 6.93 -3.19 -2.22
C ILE A 86 7.59 -2.98 -0.87
N VAL A 87 7.62 -4.01 -0.03
CA VAL A 87 8.28 -3.96 1.28
C VAL A 87 9.76 -3.72 1.11
N GLU A 88 10.42 -4.43 0.18
CA GLU A 88 11.83 -4.24 -0.10
C GLU A 88 12.12 -2.81 -0.55
N ALA A 89 11.38 -2.30 -1.54
CA ALA A 89 11.52 -0.93 -2.01
C ALA A 89 11.24 0.09 -0.91
N TYR A 90 10.28 -0.16 -0.02
CA TYR A 90 10.03 0.70 1.13
C TYR A 90 11.23 0.73 2.09
N LEU A 91 11.77 -0.44 2.45
CA LEU A 91 12.93 -0.55 3.36
C LEU A 91 14.18 0.12 2.79
N PHE A 92 14.39 0.05 1.46
CA PHE A 92 15.49 0.70 0.76
C PHE A 92 15.22 2.15 0.34
N ARG A 93 14.02 2.69 0.63
CA ARG A 93 13.58 4.04 0.25
C ARG A 93 13.60 4.30 -1.27
N GLU A 94 13.18 3.31 -2.03
CA GLU A 94 13.07 3.34 -3.49
C GLU A 94 11.66 3.65 -3.98
N LEU A 95 10.67 3.70 -3.08
CA LEU A 95 9.36 4.25 -3.38
C LEU A 95 9.42 5.78 -3.44
N HIS A 96 8.71 6.37 -4.39
CA HIS A 96 8.79 7.80 -4.64
C HIS A 96 7.68 8.57 -3.92
N ASP A 97 7.95 9.80 -3.49
CA ASP A 97 6.89 10.71 -3.07
C ASP A 97 5.98 11.03 -4.25
N LEU A 98 4.68 11.17 -3.97
CA LEU A 98 3.72 11.66 -4.95
C LEU A 98 4.16 13.03 -5.48
N SER A 99 4.26 13.14 -6.81
CA SER A 99 4.51 14.42 -7.48
C SER A 99 3.19 15.01 -7.96
N LEU A 100 2.78 16.15 -7.36
CA LEU A 100 1.57 16.91 -7.71
C LEU A 100 1.79 17.87 -8.88
#